data_AF-A0A9E2U7J0-F1
#
_entry.id   AF-A0A9E2U7J0-F1
#
_cell.length_a   1.000
_cell.length_b   1.000
_cell.length_c   1.000
_cell.angle_alpha   90.00
_cell.angle_beta   90.00
_cell.angle_gamma   90.00
#
_symmetry.space_group_name_H-M   'P 1'
#
loop_
_entity.id
_entity.type
_entity.pdbx_description
1 polymer ?
#
loop_
_entity_poly.entity_id
_entity_poly.type
_entity_poly.pdbx_seq_one_letter_code
_entity_poly.pdbx_strand_id
1 'polypeptide(L)'
;MPRLRAVRRALPPLGQLRRERRELLHTRENKLRDLGGLVLEMFRRDQFRRELVLEKCTELASLESRVSELDTLISVVVSRGRTRAAVRCECGAPVFWGARFCAQCGRPVETA
;
A
#
# COMPACT_ATOMS: atom_id res chain seq x y z
N MET A 1 17.23 -32.61 -12.64
CA MET A 1 16.18 -31.74 -12.05
C MET A 1 16.36 -30.31 -12.57
N PRO A 2 15.53 -29.80 -13.49
CA PRO A 2 15.70 -28.44 -13.99
C PRO A 2 15.20 -27.44 -12.94
N ARG A 3 16.06 -26.49 -12.55
CA ARG A 3 15.70 -25.40 -11.63
C ARG A 3 14.86 -24.37 -12.38
N LEU A 4 13.57 -24.24 -12.02
CA LEU A 4 12.71 -23.16 -12.52
C LEU A 4 13.32 -21.81 -12.10
N ARG A 5 13.76 -21.04 -13.10
CA ARG A 5 14.34 -19.71 -12.92
C ARG A 5 13.19 -18.75 -12.62
N ALA A 6 13.01 -18.39 -11.35
CA ALA A 6 11.97 -17.46 -10.93
C ALA A 6 12.18 -16.11 -11.62
N VAL A 7 11.27 -15.76 -12.53
CA VAL A 7 11.20 -14.43 -13.13
C VAL A 7 10.76 -13.47 -12.04
N ARG A 8 11.70 -12.73 -11.45
CA ARG A 8 11.37 -11.66 -10.51
C ARG A 8 10.66 -10.57 -11.31
N ARG A 9 9.32 -10.58 -11.35
CA ARG A 9 8.55 -9.42 -11.81
C ARG A 9 8.94 -8.24 -10.93
N ALA A 10 9.53 -7.21 -11.55
CA ALA A 10 9.90 -6.00 -10.85
C ALA A 10 8.62 -5.34 -10.31
N LEU A 11 8.63 -5.01 -9.03
CA LEU A 11 7.51 -4.34 -8.38
C LEU A 11 7.46 -2.89 -8.87
N PRO A 12 6.28 -2.29 -9.09
CA PRO A 12 6.19 -0.91 -9.57
C PRO A 12 6.91 0.08 -8.64
N PRO A 13 7.47 1.18 -9.17
CA PRO A 13 8.08 2.23 -8.35
C PRO A 13 7.13 2.82 -7.31
N LEU A 14 7.63 3.08 -6.09
CA LEU A 14 6.84 3.68 -4.99
C LEU A 14 6.12 4.98 -5.39
N GLY A 15 6.78 5.82 -6.19
CA GLY A 15 6.22 7.09 -6.65
C GLY A 15 4.96 6.88 -7.50
N GLN A 16 4.94 5.85 -8.34
CA GLN A 16 3.78 5.50 -9.17
C GLN A 16 2.62 5.01 -8.31
N LEU A 17 2.88 4.08 -7.38
CA LEU A 17 1.85 3.56 -6.47
C LEU A 17 1.21 4.67 -5.62
N ARG A 18 2.01 5.60 -5.10
CA ARG A 18 1.50 6.73 -4.30
C ARG A 18 0.70 7.71 -5.14
N ARG A 19 1.06 7.91 -6.42
CA ARG A 19 0.30 8.76 -7.33
C ARG A 19 -1.05 8.13 -7.66
N GLU A 20 -1.05 6.87 -8.10
CA GLU A 20 -2.29 6.12 -8.41
C GLU A 20 -3.24 6.12 -7.20
N ARG A 21 -2.71 5.87 -6.00
CA ARG A 21 -3.51 5.93 -4.76
C ARG A 21 -4.18 7.30 -4.54
N ARG A 22 -3.44 8.40 -4.75
CA ARG A 22 -3.99 9.76 -4.57
C ARG A 22 -5.08 10.06 -5.60
N GLU A 23 -4.86 9.66 -6.85
CA GLU A 23 -5.83 9.84 -7.93
C GLU A 23 -7.11 9.06 -7.63
N LEU A 24 -7.01 7.80 -7.22
CA LEU A 24 -8.17 6.99 -6.86
C LEU A 24 -8.93 7.53 -5.65
N LEU A 25 -8.22 8.03 -4.63
CA LEU A 25 -8.86 8.67 -3.47
C LEU A 25 -9.65 9.92 -3.87
N HIS A 26 -9.10 10.73 -4.77
CA HIS A 26 -9.80 11.90 -5.29
C HIS A 26 -11.04 11.50 -6.10
N THR A 27 -10.92 10.49 -6.97
CA THR A 27 -12.07 9.94 -7.72
C THR A 27 -13.15 9.40 -6.79
N ARG A 28 -12.76 8.66 -5.73
CA ARG A 28 -13.68 8.12 -4.72
C ARG A 28 -14.42 9.23 -3.99
N GLU A 29 -13.73 10.30 -3.62
CA GLU A 29 -14.35 11.44 -2.94
C GLU A 29 -15.39 12.13 -3.83
N ASN A 30 -15.04 12.41 -5.10
CA ASN A 30 -15.96 13.01 -6.06
C ASN A 30 -17.20 12.13 -6.25
N LYS A 31 -17.02 10.82 -6.52
CA LYS A 31 -18.15 9.89 -6.69
C LYS A 31 -19.02 9.76 -5.43
N LEU A 32 -18.45 9.86 -4.24
CA LEU A 32 -19.24 9.84 -3.01
C LEU A 32 -20.12 11.09 -2.88
N ARG A 33 -19.57 12.27 -3.23
CA ARG A 33 -20.36 13.51 -3.27
C ARG A 33 -21.48 13.41 -4.32
N ASP A 34 -21.17 12.89 -5.50
CA ASP A 34 -22.16 12.70 -6.57
C ASP A 34 -23.27 11.72 -6.16
N LEU A 35 -22.92 10.62 -5.48
CA LEU A 35 -23.89 9.67 -4.94
C LEU A 35 -24.81 10.33 -3.91
N GLY A 36 -24.26 11.15 -3.02
CA GLY A 36 -25.05 11.92 -2.06
C GLY A 36 -26.02 12.88 -2.74
N GLY A 37 -25.54 13.61 -3.77
CA GLY A 37 -26.39 14.50 -4.57
C GLY A 37 -27.50 13.74 -5.32
N LEU A 38 -27.17 12.58 -5.90
CA LEU A 38 -28.13 11.72 -6.56
C LEU A 38 -29.23 11.24 -5.60
N VAL A 39 -28.85 10.72 -4.43
CA VAL A 39 -29.82 10.25 -3.41
C VAL A 39 -30.69 11.40 -2.91
N LEU A 40 -30.11 12.59 -2.69
CA LEU A 40 -30.86 13.78 -2.30
C LEU A 40 -31.90 14.17 -3.36
N GLU A 41 -31.51 14.20 -4.64
CA GLU A 41 -32.44 14.52 -5.73
C GLU A 41 -33.53 13.46 -5.90
N MET A 42 -33.22 12.17 -5.70
CA MET A 42 -34.20 11.09 -5.72
C MET A 42 -35.21 11.21 -4.58
N PHE A 43 -34.75 11.57 -3.38
CA PHE A 43 -35.61 11.84 -2.23
C PHE A 43 -36.52 13.06 -2.48
N ARG A 44 -35.97 14.18 -2.96
CA ARG A 44 -36.75 15.40 -3.24
C ARG A 44 -37.86 15.20 -4.27
N ARG A 45 -37.68 14.25 -5.19
CA ARG A 45 -38.64 13.94 -6.28
C ARG A 45 -39.53 12.73 -5.98
N ASP A 46 -39.36 12.10 -4.82
CA ASP A 46 -40.03 10.86 -4.42
C ASP A 46 -39.90 9.71 -5.44
N GLN A 47 -38.73 9.64 -6.11
CA GLN A 47 -38.44 8.66 -7.16
C GLN A 47 -37.20 7.86 -6.81
N PHE A 48 -37.36 6.89 -5.90
CA PHE A 48 -36.25 6.09 -5.42
C PHE A 48 -36.02 4.84 -6.29
N ARG A 49 -34.95 4.87 -7.10
CA ARG A 49 -34.40 3.76 -7.89
C ARG A 49 -33.26 3.07 -7.15
N ARG A 50 -33.60 2.03 -6.39
CA ARG A 50 -32.64 1.26 -5.57
C ARG A 50 -31.50 0.68 -6.41
N GLU A 51 -31.81 0.17 -7.60
CA GLU A 51 -30.87 -0.51 -8.49
C GLU A 51 -29.73 0.42 -8.90
N LEU A 52 -30.05 1.66 -9.24
CA LEU A 52 -29.07 2.69 -9.58
C LEU A 52 -28.15 3.00 -8.40
N VAL A 53 -28.70 3.10 -7.19
CA VAL A 53 -27.90 3.34 -5.98
C VAL A 53 -26.94 2.18 -5.73
N LEU A 54 -27.42 0.93 -5.86
CA LEU A 54 -26.57 -0.25 -5.71
C LEU A 54 -25.45 -0.28 -6.74
N GLU A 55 -25.74 0.01 -8.01
CA GLU A 55 -24.73 0.11 -9.07
C GLU A 55 -23.62 1.11 -8.68
N LYS A 56 -23.99 2.34 -8.28
CA LYS A 56 -23.00 3.36 -7.89
C LYS A 56 -22.23 2.99 -6.61
N CYS A 57 -22.87 2.32 -5.66
CA CYS A 57 -22.18 1.78 -4.48
C CYS A 57 -21.18 0.68 -4.87
N THR A 58 -21.51 -0.20 -5.82
CA THR A 58 -20.57 -1.23 -6.29
C THR A 58 -19.35 -0.62 -6.99
N GLU A 59 -19.54 0.43 -7.81
CA GLU A 59 -18.42 1.19 -8.39
C GLU A 59 -17.53 1.79 -7.30
N LEU A 60 -18.10 2.43 -6.27
CA LEU A 60 -17.35 3.00 -5.15
C LEU A 60 -16.58 1.92 -4.39
N ALA A 61 -17.22 0.79 -4.08
CA ALA A 61 -16.59 -0.34 -3.41
C ALA A 61 -15.40 -0.90 -4.22
N SER A 62 -15.50 -0.92 -5.56
CA SER A 62 -14.40 -1.35 -6.42
C SER A 62 -13.18 -0.41 -6.33
N LEU A 63 -13.41 0.91 -6.23
CA LEU A 63 -12.34 1.90 -6.02
C LEU A 63 -11.69 1.74 -4.65
N GLU A 64 -12.50 1.53 -3.61
CA GLU A 64 -12.00 1.30 -2.25
C GLU A 64 -11.17 0.02 -2.14
N SER A 65 -11.61 -1.06 -2.80
CA SER A 65 -10.84 -2.29 -2.92
C SER A 65 -9.49 -2.03 -3.59
N ARG A 66 -9.46 -1.28 -4.71
CA ARG A 66 -8.21 -0.94 -5.40
C ARG A 66 -7.27 -0.08 -4.56
N VAL A 67 -7.80 0.89 -3.81
CA VAL A 67 -7.01 1.69 -2.86
C VAL A 67 -6.39 0.80 -1.78
N SER A 68 -7.17 -0.14 -1.24
CA SER A 68 -6.69 -1.10 -0.24
C SER A 68 -5.55 -1.96 -0.80
N GLU A 69 -5.68 -2.47 -2.03
CA GLU A 69 -4.60 -3.20 -2.71
C GLU A 69 -3.33 -2.35 -2.81
N LEU A 70 -3.43 -1.10 -3.25
CA LEU A 70 -2.28 -0.20 -3.33
C LEU A 70 -1.64 0.06 -1.96
N ASP A 71 -2.44 0.19 -0.91
CA ASP A 71 -1.93 0.33 0.46
C ASP A 71 -1.13 -0.89 0.91
N THR A 72 -1.60 -2.10 0.60
CA THR A 72 -0.83 -3.32 0.87
C THR A 72 0.48 -3.35 0.08
N LEU A 73 0.46 -2.97 -1.20
CA LEU A 73 1.66 -2.94 -2.04
C LEU A 73 2.68 -1.90 -1.55
N ILE A 74 2.22 -0.70 -1.20
CA ILE A 74 3.07 0.36 -0.63
C ILE A 74 3.70 -0.13 0.67
N SER A 75 2.92 -0.76 1.56
CA SER A 75 3.43 -1.33 2.82
C SER A 75 4.53 -2.37 2.58
N VAL A 76 4.34 -3.29 1.62
CA VAL A 76 5.33 -4.31 1.25
C VAL A 76 6.62 -3.66 0.71
N VAL A 77 6.51 -2.68 -0.19
CA VAL A 77 7.69 -2.04 -0.79
C VAL A 77 8.46 -1.23 0.25
N VAL A 78 7.78 -0.48 1.12
CA VAL A 78 8.42 0.28 2.22
C VAL A 78 9.13 -0.66 3.19
N SER A 79 8.53 -1.80 3.53
CA SER A 79 9.13 -2.80 4.43
C SER A 79 10.37 -3.46 3.83
N ARG A 80 10.39 -3.70 2.50
CA ARG A 80 11.59 -4.16 1.78
C ARG A 80 12.71 -3.13 1.77
N GLY A 81 12.40 -1.84 1.71
CA GLY A 81 13.40 -0.77 1.82
C GLY A 81 14.02 -0.66 3.21
N ARG A 82 13.27 -1.02 4.26
CA ARG A 82 13.76 -1.04 5.65
C ARG A 82 14.61 -2.27 5.99
N THR A 83 14.45 -3.37 5.25
CA THR A 83 15.31 -4.55 5.35
C THR A 83 16.61 -4.33 4.57
N ARG A 84 17.38 -3.29 4.92
CA ARG A 84 18.83 -3.31 4.65
C ARG A 84 19.42 -4.45 5.47
N ALA A 85 20.33 -5.21 4.85
CA ALA A 85 21.00 -6.32 5.52
C ALA A 85 21.58 -5.83 6.86
N ALA A 86 21.14 -6.43 7.96
CA ALA A 86 21.80 -6.25 9.24
C ALA A 86 23.26 -6.63 9.03
N VAL A 87 24.19 -5.69 9.23
CA VAL A 87 25.61 -5.99 9.25
C VAL A 87 25.79 -7.04 10.35
N ARG A 88 26.45 -8.16 10.05
CA ARG A 88 26.73 -9.14 11.11
C ARG A 88 27.97 -8.69 11.85
N CYS A 89 27.91 -8.70 13.18
CA CYS A 89 29.13 -8.60 13.98
C CYS A 89 29.98 -9.85 13.74
N GLU A 90 31.29 -9.77 13.99
CA GLU A 90 32.20 -10.93 13.95
C GLU A 90 31.73 -12.09 14.85
N CYS A 91 30.99 -11.80 15.92
CA CYS A 91 30.38 -12.81 16.78
C CYS A 91 29.17 -13.53 16.15
N GLY A 92 28.76 -13.13 14.94
CA GLY A 92 27.64 -13.70 14.18
C GLY A 92 26.28 -13.05 14.43
N ALA A 93 26.16 -12.20 15.47
CA ALA A 93 24.92 -11.52 15.82
C ALA A 93 24.54 -10.45 14.80
N PRO A 94 23.24 -10.28 14.47
CA PRO A 94 22.78 -9.21 13.59
C PRO A 94 22.91 -7.85 14.29
N VAL A 95 23.58 -6.90 13.64
CA VAL A 95 23.69 -5.52 14.09
C VAL A 95 22.67 -4.67 13.33
N PHE A 96 21.83 -3.99 14.10
CA PHE A 96 20.88 -3.02 13.55
C PHE A 96 21.59 -1.76 13.05
N TRP A 97 21.05 -1.16 11.99
CA TRP A 97 21.62 0.04 11.38
C TRP A 97 21.66 1.19 12.40
N GLY A 98 22.82 1.83 12.56
CA GLY A 98 23.04 2.90 13.54
C GLY A 98 23.47 2.44 14.95
N ALA A 99 23.59 1.13 15.21
CA ALA A 99 24.16 0.64 16.46
C ALA A 99 25.69 0.84 16.47
N ARG A 100 26.21 1.47 17.53
CA ARG A 100 27.66 1.66 17.73
C ARG A 100 28.34 0.44 18.35
N PHE A 101 27.57 -0.42 19.02
CA PHE A 101 28.05 -1.63 19.70
C PHE A 101 27.11 -2.81 19.44
N CYS A 102 27.66 -4.03 19.46
CA CYS A 102 26.88 -5.25 19.36
C CYS A 102 26.16 -5.56 20.69
N ALA A 103 24.83 -5.76 20.65
CA ALA A 103 24.03 -6.11 21.82
C ALA A 103 24.33 -7.49 22.43
N GLN A 104 25.02 -8.37 21.69
CA GLN A 104 25.34 -9.74 22.13
C GLN A 104 26.75 -9.87 22.73
N CYS A 105 27.75 -9.18 22.16
CA CYS A 105 29.16 -9.33 22.59
C CYS A 105 29.81 -8.02 23.07
N GLY A 106 29.10 -6.88 23.00
CA GLY A 106 29.59 -5.57 23.44
C GLY A 106 30.65 -4.92 22.55
N ARG A 107 31.11 -5.59 21.48
CA ARG A 107 32.16 -5.05 20.59
C ARG A 107 31.67 -3.83 19.81
N PRO A 108 32.52 -2.82 19.58
CA PRO A 108 32.20 -1.72 18.68
C PRO A 108 32.00 -2.24 17.26
N VAL A 109 31.04 -1.68 16.55
CA VAL A 109 30.78 -2.02 15.15
C VAL A 109 31.44 -0.94 14.32
N GLU A 110 32.60 -1.26 13.73
CA GLU A 110 33.34 -0.32 12.89
C GLU A 110 32.48 0.05 11.68
N THR A 111 32.08 1.32 11.63
CA THR A 111 31.33 1.91 10.53
C THR A 111 32.27 2.12 9.35
N ALA A 112 32.24 1.20 8.37
CA ALA A 112 32.74 1.44 7.02
C ALA A 112 31.57 1.62 6.05
#